data_AF-A0A088EZX1-F1
#
_entry.id   AF-A0A088EZX1-F1
#
_cell.length_a   1.000
_cell.length_b   1.000
_cell.length_c   1.000
_cell.angle_alpha   90.00
_cell.angle_beta   90.00
_cell.angle_gamma   90.00
#
_symmetry.space_group_name_H-M   'P 1'
#
loop_
_entity.id
_entity.type
_entity.pdbx_description
1 polymer ?
#
loop_
_entity_poly.entity_id
_entity_poly.type
_entity_poly.pdbx_seq_one_letter_code
_entity_poly.pdbx_strand_id
1 'polypeptide(L)'
;MVIPNSLADAELLLNDYSTMNTGYPVYGELSADEYYVALETFDGMLDFDQRNTYTWMDIIYDDVAQWQRPYKAVFNANQALEIINNNSADTKIDIKK
;
A
#
# COMPACT_ATOMS: atom_id res chain seq x y z
N MET A 1 -11.07 16.93 -11.81
CA MET A 1 -10.22 16.41 -10.71
C MET A 1 -9.57 17.58 -10.02
N VAL A 2 -9.65 17.65 -8.70
CA VAL A 2 -8.99 18.68 -7.89
C VAL A 2 -7.67 18.10 -7.41
N ILE A 3 -6.58 18.85 -7.56
CA ILE A 3 -5.26 18.46 -7.05
C ILE A 3 -5.20 18.90 -5.57
N PRO A 4 -5.01 17.97 -4.61
CA PRO A 4 -4.79 18.30 -3.20
C PRO A 4 -3.68 19.34 -3.03
N ASN A 5 -3.90 20.38 -2.21
CA ASN A 5 -2.89 21.44 -2.03
C ASN A 5 -2.86 22.06 -0.62
N SER A 6 -3.84 21.76 0.23
CA SER A 6 -3.90 22.25 1.61
C SER A 6 -3.41 21.21 2.61
N LEU A 7 -2.97 21.65 3.80
CA LEU A 7 -2.61 20.74 4.89
C LEU A 7 -3.78 19.83 5.31
N ALA A 8 -5.03 20.30 5.20
CA ALA A 8 -6.21 19.48 5.44
C ALA A 8 -6.35 18.35 4.41
N ASP A 9 -5.99 18.59 3.14
CA ASP A 9 -5.99 17.53 2.13
C ASP A 9 -4.92 16.48 2.42
N ALA A 10 -3.74 16.90 2.90
CA ALA A 10 -2.68 15.98 3.32
C ALA A 10 -3.14 15.10 4.50
N GLU A 11 -3.85 15.68 5.47
CA GLU A 11 -4.44 14.93 6.58
C GLU A 11 -5.48 13.91 6.07
N LEU A 12 -6.35 14.28 5.13
CA LEU A 12 -7.33 13.37 4.53
C LEU A 12 -6.67 12.22 3.76
N LEU A 13 -5.57 12.48 3.04
CA LEU A 13 -4.80 11.43 2.35
C LEU A 13 -4.22 10.40 3.32
N LEU A 14 -3.71 10.85 4.46
CA LEU A 14 -3.14 9.97 5.49
C LEU A 14 -4.22 9.24 6.30
N ASN A 15 -5.40 9.84 6.44
CA ASN A 15 -6.55 9.24 7.11
C ASN A 15 -7.32 8.22 6.24
N ASP A 16 -6.92 7.98 4.99
CA ASP A 16 -7.44 6.88 4.17
C ASP A 16 -6.97 5.54 4.72
N TYR A 17 -7.65 5.07 5.78
CA TYR A 17 -7.32 3.85 6.51
C TYR A 17 -7.25 2.62 5.59
N SER A 18 -8.17 2.53 4.61
CA SER A 18 -8.19 1.39 3.70
C SER A 18 -6.91 1.33 2.88
N THR A 19 -6.47 2.44 2.29
CA THR A 19 -5.23 2.45 1.53
C THR A 19 -4.00 2.32 2.42
N MET A 20 -3.95 3.03 3.55
CA MET A 20 -2.74 3.14 4.37
C MET A 20 -2.49 1.93 5.25
N ASN A 21 -3.54 1.23 5.72
CA ASN A 21 -3.43 0.22 6.78
C ASN A 21 -4.13 -1.11 6.46
N THR A 22 -4.58 -1.35 5.22
CA THR A 22 -5.21 -2.65 4.87
C THR A 22 -4.66 -3.28 3.60
N GLY A 23 -3.84 -2.56 2.83
CA GLY A 23 -3.31 -3.00 1.53
C GLY A 23 -2.02 -3.84 1.59
N TYR A 24 -1.86 -4.68 2.61
CA TYR A 24 -0.62 -5.47 2.79
C TYR A 24 -0.50 -6.60 1.76
N PRO A 25 0.70 -6.88 1.24
CA PRO A 25 0.95 -8.06 0.41
C PRO A 25 0.88 -9.33 1.26
N VAL A 26 0.32 -10.41 0.69
CA VAL A 26 0.11 -11.69 1.41
C VAL A 26 1.07 -12.80 0.98
N TYR A 27 1.76 -12.65 -0.15
CA TYR A 27 2.63 -13.70 -0.69
C TYR A 27 3.83 -14.04 0.20
N GLY A 28 4.37 -13.06 0.93
CA GLY A 28 5.42 -13.32 1.91
C GLY A 28 4.97 -14.33 2.98
N GLU A 29 3.78 -14.11 3.54
CA GLU A 29 3.20 -15.00 4.54
C GLU A 29 2.78 -16.34 3.93
N LEU A 30 2.21 -16.37 2.73
CA LEU A 30 1.85 -17.62 2.04
C LEU A 30 3.05 -18.50 1.72
N SER A 31 4.23 -17.91 1.59
CA SER A 31 5.48 -18.63 1.33
C SER A 31 6.26 -19.00 2.61
N ALA A 32 5.73 -18.65 3.79
CA ALA A 32 6.43 -18.79 5.06
C ALA A 32 6.35 -20.23 5.64
N ASP A 33 7.20 -20.56 6.62
CA ASP A 33 7.31 -21.90 7.21
C ASP A 33 6.69 -22.01 8.62
N GLU A 34 6.10 -20.92 9.12
CA GLU A 34 5.51 -20.84 10.46
C GLU A 34 4.14 -21.53 10.60
N TYR A 35 3.48 -21.89 9.50
CA TYR A 35 2.17 -22.56 9.51
C TYR A 35 1.99 -23.51 8.33
N TYR A 36 0.89 -24.26 8.36
CA TYR A 36 0.43 -25.06 7.23
C TYR A 36 -1.03 -24.74 6.92
N VAL A 37 -1.39 -24.81 5.64
CA VAL A 37 -2.76 -24.63 5.15
C VAL A 37 -3.44 -25.99 5.11
N ALA A 38 -4.62 -26.11 5.74
CA ALA A 38 -5.45 -27.32 5.68
C ALA A 38 -5.98 -27.54 4.25
N LEU A 39 -6.19 -28.81 3.86
CA LEU A 39 -6.59 -29.16 2.49
C LEU A 39 -7.91 -28.48 2.09
N GLU A 40 -8.86 -28.38 3.02
CA GLU A 40 -10.15 -27.72 2.78
C GLU A 40 -9.98 -26.23 2.47
N THR A 41 -9.05 -25.55 3.13
CA THR A 41 -8.72 -24.15 2.88
C THR A 41 -7.95 -23.99 1.57
N PHE A 42 -6.97 -24.87 1.34
CA PHE A 42 -6.17 -24.86 0.11
C PHE A 42 -7.06 -25.03 -1.13
N ASP A 43 -7.98 -25.98 -1.10
CA ASP A 43 -8.87 -26.29 -2.22
C ASP A 43 -10.09 -25.37 -2.31
N GLY A 44 -10.60 -24.88 -1.18
CA GLY A 44 -11.85 -24.13 -1.10
C GLY A 44 -11.72 -22.61 -1.01
N MET A 45 -10.60 -22.08 -0.49
CA MET A 45 -10.43 -20.64 -0.23
C MET A 45 -9.31 -19.99 -1.03
N LEU A 46 -8.18 -20.67 -1.22
CA LEU A 46 -7.05 -20.06 -1.94
C LEU A 46 -7.37 -19.94 -3.43
N ASP A 47 -7.03 -18.80 -4.01
CA ASP A 47 -7.05 -18.62 -5.47
C ASP A 47 -5.86 -19.33 -6.15
N PHE A 48 -5.80 -19.25 -7.48
CA PHE A 48 -4.75 -19.91 -8.27
C PHE A 48 -3.35 -19.43 -7.87
N ASP A 49 -3.11 -18.13 -7.83
CA ASP A 49 -1.78 -17.59 -7.52
C ASP A 49 -1.39 -17.87 -6.07
N GLN A 50 -2.33 -17.83 -5.13
CA GLN A 50 -2.10 -18.14 -3.72
C GLN A 50 -1.70 -19.61 -3.53
N ARG A 51 -2.38 -20.55 -4.20
CA ARG A 51 -1.99 -21.99 -4.17
C ARG A 51 -0.61 -22.20 -4.74
N ASN A 52 -0.32 -21.56 -5.87
CA ASN A 52 0.97 -21.66 -6.52
C ASN A 52 2.09 -21.01 -5.69
N THR A 53 1.79 -19.90 -5.01
CA THR A 53 2.70 -19.24 -4.06
C THR A 53 3.01 -20.15 -2.88
N TYR A 54 1.97 -20.74 -2.26
CA TYR A 54 2.13 -21.64 -1.11
C TYR A 54 2.94 -22.90 -1.45
N THR A 55 2.79 -23.40 -2.68
CA THR A 55 3.51 -24.58 -3.19
C THR A 55 4.81 -24.27 -3.92
N TRP A 56 5.22 -22.99 -3.97
CA TRP A 56 6.44 -22.53 -4.64
C TRP A 56 6.56 -22.98 -6.11
N MET A 57 5.45 -22.95 -6.86
CA MET A 57 5.43 -23.31 -8.26
C MET A 57 6.20 -22.29 -9.12
N ASP A 58 6.97 -22.78 -10.09
CA ASP A 58 7.72 -21.94 -11.04
C ASP A 58 6.79 -21.42 -12.15
N ILE A 59 5.92 -20.49 -11.78
CA ILE A 59 4.99 -19.81 -12.67
C ILE A 59 5.01 -18.29 -12.43
N ILE A 60 4.50 -17.54 -13.39
CA ILE A 60 4.30 -16.10 -13.23
C ILE A 60 3.01 -15.88 -12.44
N TYR A 61 3.10 -15.07 -11.37
CA TYR A 61 1.94 -14.60 -10.61
C TYR A 61 1.38 -13.33 -11.24
N ASP A 62 0.08 -13.29 -11.49
CA ASP A 62 -0.59 -12.21 -12.20
C ASP A 62 -1.42 -11.29 -11.28
N ASP A 63 -1.52 -11.59 -9.99
CA ASP A 63 -2.17 -10.70 -9.02
C ASP A 63 -1.37 -9.40 -8.79
N VAL A 64 -1.71 -8.40 -9.60
CA VAL A 64 -1.17 -7.04 -9.50
C VAL A 64 -1.43 -6.39 -8.14
N ALA A 65 -2.44 -6.83 -7.37
CA ALA A 65 -2.79 -6.23 -6.11
C ALA A 65 -1.68 -6.37 -5.06
N GLN A 66 -0.89 -7.45 -5.12
CA GLN A 66 0.26 -7.68 -4.25
C GLN A 66 1.29 -6.56 -4.34
N TRP A 67 1.45 -5.97 -5.53
CA TRP A 67 2.35 -4.85 -5.77
C TRP A 67 1.63 -3.51 -5.67
N GLN A 68 0.49 -3.37 -6.34
CA GLN A 68 -0.19 -2.10 -6.49
C GLN A 68 -0.66 -1.51 -5.15
N ARG A 69 -1.18 -2.35 -4.24
CA ARG A 69 -1.73 -1.87 -2.97
C ARG A 69 -0.68 -1.23 -2.06
N PRO A 70 0.48 -1.85 -1.78
CA PRO A 70 1.51 -1.19 -0.98
C PRO A 70 2.06 0.06 -1.67
N TYR A 71 2.21 0.05 -3.01
CA TYR A 71 2.66 1.23 -3.74
C TYR A 71 1.64 2.38 -3.74
N LYS A 72 0.35 2.09 -3.59
CA LYS A 72 -0.68 3.11 -3.41
C LYS A 72 -0.52 3.84 -2.07
N ALA A 73 -0.17 3.14 -0.99
CA ALA A 73 0.14 3.76 0.29
C ALA A 73 1.38 4.67 0.19
N VAL A 74 2.44 4.19 -0.48
CA VAL A 74 3.63 5.00 -0.78
C VAL A 74 3.28 6.25 -1.58
N PHE A 75 2.43 6.11 -2.60
CA PHE A 75 1.97 7.24 -3.40
C PHE A 75 1.24 8.28 -2.55
N ASN A 76 0.27 7.88 -1.73
CA ASN A 76 -0.45 8.80 -0.84
C ASN A 76 0.49 9.50 0.14
N ALA A 77 1.45 8.78 0.72
CA ALA A 77 2.45 9.35 1.62
C ALA A 77 3.34 10.39 0.90
N ASN A 78 3.78 10.10 -0.31
CA ASN A 78 4.59 11.04 -1.11
C ASN A 78 3.79 12.30 -1.47
N GLN A 79 2.51 12.16 -1.84
CA GLN A 79 1.64 13.32 -2.08
C GLN A 79 1.47 14.18 -0.83
N ALA A 80 1.28 13.56 0.35
CA ALA A 80 1.18 14.29 1.60
C ALA A 80 2.49 15.04 1.94
N LEU A 81 3.65 14.40 1.73
CA LEU A 81 4.96 15.03 1.93
C LEU A 81 5.16 16.22 0.99
N GLU A 82 4.76 16.12 -0.27
CA GLU A 82 4.84 17.22 -1.23
C GLU A 82 4.00 18.43 -0.79
N ILE A 83 2.74 18.20 -0.38
CA ILE A 83 1.86 19.25 0.11
C ILE A 83 2.45 19.95 1.34
N ILE A 84 2.97 19.17 2.30
CA ILE A 84 3.59 19.71 3.52
C ILE A 84 4.84 20.53 3.18
N ASN A 85 5.69 20.05 2.27
CA ASN A 85 6.91 20.75 1.86
C ASN A 85 6.58 22.08 1.16
N ASN A 86 5.56 22.09 0.28
CA ASN A 86 5.16 23.30 -0.43
C ASN A 86 4.59 24.36 0.53
N ASN A 87 3.73 23.95 1.47
CA ASN A 87 3.13 24.88 2.44
C ASN A 87 4.13 25.37 3.51
N SER A 88 5.15 24.58 3.84
CA SER A 88 6.19 24.97 4.82
C SER A 88 7.28 25.88 4.24
N ALA A 89 7.53 25.81 2.93
CA ALA A 89 8.43 26.74 2.23
C ALA A 89 7.89 28.18 2.21
N ASP A 90 6.58 28.36 2.04
CA ASP A 90 5.92 29.67 2.07
C ASP A 90 6.01 30.37 3.44
N THR A 91 6.24 29.63 4.51
CA THR A 91 6.38 30.20 5.87
C THR A 91 7.76 30.86 6.09
N LYS A 92 8.74 30.68 5.19
CA LYS A 92 10.12 31.19 5.38
C LYS A 92 10.39 32.61 4.84
N ILE A 93 9.40 33.33 4.31
CA ILE A 93 9.60 34.69 3.77
C ILE A 93 8.73 35.70 4.53
N ASP A 94 9.16 36.12 5.72
CA ASP A 94 8.75 37.41 6.30
C ASP A 94 9.65 37.88 7.47
N ILE A 95 10.97 37.75 7.32
CA ILE A 95 11.89 38.58 8.12
C ILE A 95 12.36 39.72 7.24
N LYS A 96 11.50 40.75 7.14
CA LYS A 96 11.91 42.06 6.61
C LYS A 96 13.01 42.63 7.51
N LYS A 97 14.20 42.82 6.95
CA LYS A 97 15.19 43.80 7.43
C LYS A 97 14.83 45.18 6.87
#